data_AF-A0AAW9IY14-F1
#
_entry.id   AF-A0AAW9IY14-F1
#
_cell.length_a   1.000
_cell.length_b   1.000
_cell.length_c   1.000
_cell.angle_alpha   90.00
_cell.angle_beta   90.00
_cell.angle_gamma   90.00
#
_symmetry.space_group_name_H-M   'P 1'
#
loop_
_entity.id
_entity.type
_entity.pdbx_description
1 polymer ?
#
loop_
_entity_poly.entity_id
_entity_poly.type
_entity_poly.pdbx_seq_one_letter_code
_entity_poly.pdbx_strand_id
1 'polypeptide(L)'
;MEEQVIRLDELFEALKKRWLMIFTITIIATVIVAALNFFVIKPKYEASTKVFIGKEGENQAYNQNDVLMYQKLMKTYSEAIKTKDLVSRSIDNTSFNLKPEGVLANLTVVPVADTQILQI
;
A
#
# COMPACT_ATOMS: atom_id res chain seq x y z
N MET A 1 -48.65 -27.88 -5.26
CA MET A 1 -47.77 -26.77 -4.88
C MET A 1 -47.89 -25.75 -5.98
N GLU A 2 -48.50 -24.60 -5.72
CA GLU A 2 -48.58 -23.54 -6.73
C GLU A 2 -47.20 -22.89 -6.85
N GLU A 3 -46.64 -22.92 -8.06
CA GLU A 3 -45.41 -22.19 -8.37
C GLU A 3 -45.73 -20.69 -8.35
N GLN A 4 -45.25 -19.97 -7.34
CA GLN A 4 -45.30 -18.51 -7.33
C GLN A 4 -44.29 -17.97 -8.35
N VAL A 5 -44.76 -17.75 -9.58
CA VAL A 5 -44.01 -17.06 -10.63
C VAL A 5 -44.11 -15.55 -10.40
N ILE A 6 -43.03 -14.98 -9.86
CA ILE A 6 -42.89 -13.53 -9.70
C ILE A 6 -42.72 -12.91 -11.09
N ARG A 7 -43.58 -11.97 -11.45
CA ARG A 7 -43.49 -11.26 -12.72
C ARG A 7 -42.64 -9.98 -12.59
N LEU A 8 -41.87 -9.66 -13.62
CA LEU A 8 -40.92 -8.53 -13.62
C LEU A 8 -41.60 -7.16 -13.56
N ASP A 9 -42.78 -7.04 -14.15
CA ASP A 9 -43.62 -5.84 -14.12
C ASP A 9 -44.08 -5.48 -12.71
N GLU A 10 -44.49 -6.48 -11.92
CA GLU A 10 -44.90 -6.30 -10.52
C GLU A 10 -43.73 -5.80 -9.64
N LEU A 11 -42.50 -6.25 -9.90
CA LEU A 11 -41.30 -5.76 -9.22
C LEU A 11 -41.00 -4.29 -9.53
N PHE A 12 -41.17 -3.86 -10.80
CA PHE A 12 -40.97 -2.47 -11.19
C PHE A 12 -42.01 -1.53 -10.56
N GLU A 13 -43.27 -1.95 -10.48
CA GLU A 13 -44.31 -1.17 -9.80
C GLU A 13 -44.02 -1.05 -8.29
N ALA A 14 -43.59 -2.14 -7.66
CA ALA A 14 -43.21 -2.14 -6.25
C ALA A 14 -42.03 -1.18 -5.97
N LEU A 15 -41.01 -1.14 -6.84
CA LEU A 15 -39.90 -0.18 -6.75
C LEU A 15 -40.39 1.25 -6.95
N LYS A 16 -41.17 1.51 -8.00
CA LYS A 16 -41.66 2.86 -8.32
C LYS A 16 -42.51 3.43 -7.18
N LYS A 17 -43.34 2.59 -6.55
CA LYS A 17 -44.15 2.96 -5.38
C LYS A 17 -43.33 3.42 -4.17
N ARG A 18 -42.09 2.92 -4.02
CA ARG A 18 -41.17 3.24 -2.92
C ARG A 18 -39.96 4.07 -3.34
N TRP A 19 -39.93 4.58 -4.58
CA TRP A 19 -38.75 5.22 -5.15
C TRP A 19 -38.24 6.41 -4.32
N LEU A 20 -39.15 7.18 -3.71
CA LEU A 20 -38.82 8.29 -2.83
C LEU A 20 -38.11 7.85 -1.53
N MET A 21 -38.55 6.72 -0.95
CA MET A 21 -37.89 6.12 0.22
C MET A 21 -36.50 5.61 -0.16
N ILE A 22 -36.38 4.91 -1.29
CA ILE A 22 -35.10 4.41 -1.79
C ILE A 22 -34.12 5.57 -2.00
N PHE A 23 -34.54 6.60 -2.73
CA PHE A 23 -33.75 7.80 -3.00
C PHE A 23 -33.27 8.49 -1.71
N THR A 24 -34.16 8.64 -0.72
CA THR A 24 -33.82 9.29 0.55
C THR A 24 -32.75 8.50 1.32
N ILE A 25 -32.90 7.18 1.41
CA ILE A 25 -31.92 6.32 2.09
C ILE A 25 -30.57 6.37 1.35
N THR A 26 -30.59 6.35 0.02
CA THR A 26 -29.37 6.47 -0.79
C THR A 26 -28.67 7.81 -0.55
N ILE A 27 -29.41 8.93 -0.52
CA ILE A 27 -28.85 10.26 -0.22
C ILE A 27 -28.23 10.29 1.18
N ILE A 28 -28.94 9.79 2.20
CA ILE A 28 -28.45 9.77 3.58
C ILE A 28 -27.17 8.94 3.67
N ALA A 29 -27.15 7.73 3.11
CA ALA A 29 -25.97 6.87 3.09
C ALA A 29 -24.78 7.56 2.38
N THR A 30 -25.04 8.21 1.24
CA THR A 30 -24.01 8.94 0.48
C THR A 30 -23.42 10.07 1.29
N VAL A 31 -24.25 10.87 1.96
CA VAL A 31 -23.81 11.98 2.81
C VAL A 31 -22.98 11.47 3.99
N ILE A 32 -23.39 10.37 4.63
CA ILE A 32 -22.62 9.75 5.72
C ILE A 32 -21.24 9.31 5.22
N VAL A 33 -21.17 8.59 4.09
CA VAL A 33 -19.89 8.14 3.52
C VAL A 33 -19.01 9.32 3.14
N ALA A 34 -19.57 10.36 2.52
CA ALA A 34 -18.83 11.57 2.18
C ALA A 34 -18.28 12.27 3.43
N ALA A 35 -19.11 12.43 4.47
CA ALA A 35 -18.68 13.03 5.73
C ALA A 35 -17.54 12.22 6.38
N LEU A 36 -17.65 10.89 6.40
CA LEU A 36 -16.59 10.04 6.92
C LEU A 36 -15.29 10.19 6.10
N ASN A 37 -15.37 10.20 4.78
CA ASN A 37 -14.19 10.27 3.92
C ASN A 37 -13.48 11.62 4.02
N PHE A 38 -14.22 12.73 4.06
CA PHE A 38 -13.62 14.07 4.10
C PHE A 38 -13.15 14.50 5.50
N PHE A 39 -13.85 14.10 6.56
CA PHE A 39 -13.57 14.59 7.91
C PHE A 39 -12.85 13.59 8.82
N VAL A 40 -13.02 12.28 8.59
CA VAL A 40 -12.52 11.24 9.52
C VAL A 40 -11.33 10.49 8.92
N ILE A 41 -11.43 10.08 7.65
CA ILE A 41 -10.40 9.27 7.00
C ILE A 41 -9.27 10.19 6.52
N LYS A 42 -8.09 10.04 7.14
CA LYS A 42 -6.90 10.78 6.71
C LYS A 42 -6.34 10.21 5.40
N PRO A 43 -5.81 11.06 4.50
CA PRO A 43 -5.13 10.59 3.30
C PRO A 43 -3.91 9.76 3.68
N LYS A 44 -3.72 8.63 2.98
CA LYS A 44 -2.52 7.78 3.11
C LYS A 44 -1.58 8.10 1.96
N TYR A 45 -0.31 8.32 2.28
CA TYR A 45 0.75 8.61 1.31
C TYR A 45 1.75 7.46 1.32
N GLU A 46 2.24 7.11 0.14
CA GLU A 46 3.25 6.09 -0.07
C GLU A 46 4.36 6.68 -0.94
N ALA A 47 5.61 6.38 -0.60
CA ALA A 47 6.77 6.67 -1.40
C ALA A 47 7.50 5.35 -1.63
N SER A 48 7.98 5.12 -2.86
CA SER A 48 8.83 3.97 -3.16
C SER A 48 10.14 4.42 -3.78
N THR A 49 11.19 3.66 -3.52
CA THR A 49 12.50 3.85 -4.14
C THR A 49 13.12 2.51 -4.50
N LYS A 50 14.03 2.54 -5.48
CA LYS A 50 14.79 1.38 -5.92
C LYS A 50 16.26 1.66 -5.76
N VAL A 51 16.95 0.82 -5.01
CA VAL A 51 18.38 0.93 -4.73
C VAL A 51 19.10 -0.21 -5.41
N PHE A 52 20.04 0.12 -6.31
CA PHE A 52 20.96 -0.85 -6.89
C PHE A 52 22.19 -1.02 -6.01
N ILE A 53 22.61 -2.25 -5.78
CA ILE A 53 23.72 -2.59 -4.89
C ILE A 53 24.80 -3.34 -5.66
N GLY A 54 25.98 -2.75 -5.71
CA GLY A 54 27.09 -3.27 -6.48
C GLY A 54 28.41 -2.58 -6.18
N LYS A 55 29.39 -2.80 -7.04
CA LYS A 55 30.70 -2.13 -6.99
C LYS A 55 30.56 -0.64 -7.28
N GLU A 56 31.36 0.15 -6.59
CA GLU A 56 31.49 1.59 -6.79
C GLU A 56 32.59 1.87 -7.84
N GLY A 57 32.25 2.54 -8.94
CA GLY A 57 33.19 2.96 -10.01
C GLY A 57 32.84 2.48 -11.43
N GLU A 58 32.99 3.37 -12.43
CA GLU A 58 32.57 3.15 -13.83
C GLU A 58 33.31 2.00 -14.57
N ASN A 59 34.49 1.57 -14.10
CA ASN A 59 35.37 0.64 -14.83
C ASN A 59 35.64 -0.68 -14.09
N GLN A 60 34.80 -1.04 -13.12
CA GLN A 60 34.93 -2.32 -12.42
C GLN A 60 34.18 -3.41 -13.19
N ALA A 61 34.92 -4.33 -13.79
CA ALA A 61 34.31 -5.50 -14.42
C ALA A 61 33.58 -6.37 -13.38
N TYR A 62 32.37 -6.78 -13.72
CA TYR A 62 31.64 -7.80 -12.96
C TYR A 62 32.03 -9.17 -13.48
N ASN A 63 32.39 -10.07 -12.57
CA ASN A 63 32.40 -11.49 -12.84
C ASN A 63 31.11 -12.14 -12.30
N GLN A 64 30.89 -13.40 -12.66
CA GLN A 64 29.70 -14.15 -12.23
C GLN A 64 29.62 -14.32 -10.70
N ASN A 65 30.76 -14.45 -10.02
CA ASN A 65 30.81 -14.57 -8.56
C ASN A 65 30.36 -13.28 -7.87
N ASP A 66 30.71 -12.12 -8.42
CA ASP A 66 30.30 -10.81 -7.90
C ASP A 66 28.77 -10.68 -7.92
N VAL A 67 28.15 -11.01 -9.07
CA VAL A 67 26.69 -10.93 -9.24
C VAL A 67 25.99 -11.85 -8.23
N LEU A 68 26.44 -13.10 -8.11
CA LEU A 68 25.89 -14.07 -7.16
C LEU A 68 26.10 -13.63 -5.70
N MET A 69 27.24 -13.02 -5.38
CA MET A 69 27.50 -12.49 -4.04
C MET A 69 26.52 -11.38 -3.71
N TYR A 70 26.37 -10.37 -4.57
CA TYR A 70 25.44 -9.26 -4.32
C TYR A 70 23.99 -9.74 -4.22
N GLN A 71 23.54 -10.64 -5.10
CA GLN A 71 22.21 -11.26 -4.99
C GLN A 71 21.98 -11.94 -3.64
N LYS A 72 22.97 -12.66 -3.09
CA LYS A 72 22.89 -13.28 -1.76
C LYS A 72 22.83 -12.27 -0.62
N LEU A 73 23.56 -11.16 -0.74
CA LEU A 73 23.58 -10.09 0.26
C LEU A 73 22.29 -9.28 0.33
N MET A 74 21.44 -9.33 -0.72
CA MET A 74 20.19 -8.57 -0.78
C MET A 74 19.30 -8.81 0.44
N LYS A 75 19.22 -10.06 0.92
CA LYS A 75 18.45 -10.39 2.12
C LYS A 75 19.03 -9.75 3.38
N THR A 76 20.36 -9.80 3.54
CA THR A 76 21.05 -9.17 4.67
C THR A 76 20.83 -7.67 4.70
N TYR A 77 20.97 -7.00 3.54
CA TYR A 77 20.74 -5.56 3.46
C TYR A 77 19.27 -5.18 3.66
N SER A 78 18.32 -5.99 3.18
CA SER A 78 16.89 -5.82 3.48
C SER A 78 16.61 -5.83 4.99
N GLU A 79 17.19 -6.78 5.73
CA GLU A 79 17.04 -6.83 7.19
C GLU A 79 17.77 -5.69 7.89
N ALA A 80 18.96 -5.31 7.42
CA ALA A 80 19.72 -4.19 7.98
C ALA A 80 18.93 -2.88 7.89
N ILE A 81 18.31 -2.58 6.75
CA ILE A 81 17.49 -1.37 6.57
C ILE A 81 16.30 -1.36 7.56
N LYS A 82 15.73 -2.52 7.89
CA LYS A 82 14.62 -2.65 8.86
C LYS A 82 15.08 -2.61 10.33
N THR A 83 16.32 -2.23 10.62
CA THR A 83 16.78 -2.08 12.01
C THR A 83 16.35 -0.73 12.60
N LYS A 84 15.98 -0.75 13.89
CA LYS A 84 15.59 0.46 14.62
C LYS A 84 16.68 1.52 14.64
N ASP A 85 17.94 1.12 14.78
CA ASP A 85 19.08 2.06 14.81
C ASP A 85 19.22 2.83 13.49
N LEU A 86 19.19 2.14 12.35
CA LEU A 86 19.27 2.80 11.04
C LEU A 86 18.06 3.70 10.76
N VAL A 87 16.85 3.25 11.07
CA VAL A 87 15.64 4.07 10.92
C VAL A 87 15.67 5.30 11.83
N SER A 88 16.08 5.14 13.09
CA SER A 88 16.17 6.26 14.05
C SER A 88 17.15 7.32 13.55
N ARG A 89 18.36 6.92 13.16
CA ARG A 89 19.35 7.84 12.60
C ARG A 89 18.85 8.54 11.33
N SER A 90 18.08 7.84 10.50
CA SER A 90 17.52 8.45 9.29
C SER A 90 16.47 9.51 9.62
N ILE A 91 15.63 9.29 10.65
CA ILE A 91 14.63 10.25 11.12
C ILE A 91 15.31 11.48 11.75
N ASP A 92 16.39 11.29 12.51
CA ASP A 92 17.13 12.39 13.17
C ASP A 92 17.71 13.39 12.15
N ASN A 93 17.94 12.97 10.91
CA ASN A 93 18.39 13.83 9.82
C ASN A 93 17.25 14.58 9.11
N THR A 94 16.00 14.40 9.55
CA THR A 94 14.83 15.06 8.96
C THR A 94 14.23 16.08 9.93
N SER A 95 13.51 17.06 9.39
CA SER A 95 12.74 18.02 10.21
C SER A 95 11.43 17.44 10.77
N PHE A 96 11.17 16.14 10.60
CA PHE A 96 9.91 15.50 10.97
C PHE A 96 10.03 14.78 12.31
N ASN A 97 9.09 15.05 13.22
CA ASN A 97 9.00 14.35 14.50
C ASN A 97 8.24 13.02 14.35
N LEU A 98 8.93 12.00 13.83
CA LEU A 98 8.39 10.65 13.63
C LEU A 98 8.89 9.68 14.71
N LYS A 99 8.06 8.71 15.09
CA LYS A 99 8.48 7.61 15.97
C LYS A 99 9.09 6.48 15.13
N PRO A 100 10.30 5.99 15.44
CA PRO A 100 10.94 4.89 14.71
C PRO A 100 10.06 3.65 14.58
N GLU A 101 9.30 3.31 15.63
CA GLU A 101 8.39 2.15 15.63
C GLU A 101 7.25 2.31 14.62
N GLY A 102 6.75 3.54 14.46
CA GLY A 102 5.70 3.84 13.48
C GLY A 102 6.22 3.74 12.05
N VAL A 103 7.46 4.16 11.81
CA VAL A 103 8.10 4.02 10.50
C VAL A 103 8.36 2.54 10.20
N LEU A 104 8.95 1.79 11.14
CA LEU A 104 9.20 0.35 10.96
C LEU A 104 7.94 -0.46 10.67
N ALA A 105 6.81 -0.11 11.29
CA ALA A 105 5.53 -0.79 11.06
C ALA A 105 4.96 -0.56 9.64
N ASN A 106 5.34 0.54 8.98
CA ASN A 106 4.88 0.89 7.63
C ASN A 106 5.98 0.73 6.57
N LEU A 107 7.21 0.39 6.97
CA LEU A 107 8.36 0.22 6.08
C LEU A 107 8.35 -1.17 5.47
N THR A 108 8.30 -1.23 4.15
CA THR A 108 8.45 -2.48 3.40
C THR A 108 9.80 -2.44 2.69
N VAL A 109 10.62 -3.47 2.86
CA VAL A 109 11.85 -3.64 2.07
C VAL A 109 11.80 -5.03 1.47
N VAL A 110 11.91 -5.10 0.15
CA VAL A 110 11.81 -6.33 -0.62
C VAL A 110 13.00 -6.42 -1.59
N PRO A 111 13.81 -7.48 -1.49
CA PRO A 111 14.78 -7.79 -2.52
C PRO A 111 14.08 -8.33 -3.77
N VAL A 112 14.37 -7.73 -4.92
CA VAL A 112 13.81 -8.20 -6.20
C VAL A 112 14.57 -9.46 -6.62
N ALA A 113 13.83 -10.56 -6.79
CA ALA A 113 14.38 -11.89 -7.05
C ALA A 113 15.37 -11.90 -8.23
N ASP A 114 16.49 -12.59 -8.05
CA ASP A 114 17.57 -12.73 -9.05
C ASP A 114 18.16 -11.40 -9.55
N THR A 115 18.02 -10.32 -8.77
CA THR A 115 18.61 -9.02 -9.09
C THR A 115 19.45 -8.45 -7.95
N GLN A 116 20.16 -7.37 -8.25
CA GLN A 116 20.91 -6.54 -7.29
C GLN A 116 20.09 -5.32 -6.83
N ILE A 117 18.76 -5.39 -6.92
CA ILE A 117 17.85 -4.27 -6.66
C ILE A 117 17.06 -4.54 -5.37
N LEU A 118 17.12 -3.60 -4.42
CA LEU A 118 16.20 -3.50 -3.30
C LEU A 118 15.10 -2.50 -3.63
N GLN A 119 13.85 -2.90 -3.41
CA GLN A 119 12.71 -2.01 -3.42
C GLN A 119 12.34 -1.68 -1.97
N ILE A 120 12.18 -0.40 -1.71
CA ILE A 120 11.79 0.18 -0.42
C ILE A 120 10.50 0.97 -0.64
#